data_AF-A0A9D1VKW1-F1
#
_entry.id   AF-A0A9D1VKW1-F1
#
_cell.length_a   1.000
_cell.length_b   1.000
_cell.length_c   1.000
_cell.angle_alpha   90.00
_cell.angle_beta   90.00
_cell.angle_gamma   90.00
#
_symmetry.space_group_name_H-M   'P 1'
#
loop_
_entity.id
_entity.type
_entity.pdbx_description
1 polymer ?
#
loop_
_entity_poly.entity_id
_entity_poly.type
_entity_poly.pdbx_seq_one_letter_code
_entity_poly.pdbx_strand_id
1 'polypeptide(L)'
;MKFTVKGVCFTLLIICSGFLLLVLPSFVMGTVKNYLIARENREVSRTEDHWVYNSTGRRFEYHDGSFIQNTSQEINGVTYYFDEKGYVKTGWVQEKGILYYRNSDGTPVSGWFEDESGKYYLDENGSPKIGWADIDGKKYYFSSAGVMAVGFTEIDGQQHLFMDDGSVSPGWADKDGKRYYLDENGTVSTGMKEIDGKTYFFREDGTMATEWITNNGSRFYMGQDGAMVTNAWVDEGSQRHYVGADGKEKTGWITVNGKQYFINEEGILADSGWMKQGNKWYFLDTDGSSRTGLFQSEGKWYYLTADGKLQEGWVESQGKRYYLANGQLMTGWRQIGDKQYYFNGDGTMATGWITLEGKSYFLKDDGSLDTSAMKENTAQDQKR
;
A
#
# COMPACT_ATOMS: atom_id res chain seq x y z
N MET A 1 -16.90 -21.67 56.50
CA MET A 1 -17.86 -22.37 55.63
C MET A 1 -18.48 -21.33 54.70
N LYS A 2 -18.31 -21.47 53.38
CA LYS A 2 -18.84 -20.54 52.36
C LYS A 2 -20.37 -20.62 52.34
N PHE A 3 -21.06 -19.48 52.38
CA PHE A 3 -22.33 -19.27 51.71
C PHE A 3 -22.45 -17.82 51.26
N THR A 4 -22.80 -17.65 49.98
CA THR A 4 -23.17 -16.40 49.33
C THR A 4 -24.69 -16.38 49.21
N VAL A 5 -25.38 -15.38 49.76
CA VAL A 5 -26.65 -14.83 49.21
C VAL A 5 -26.71 -13.34 49.55
N LYS A 6 -27.09 -12.58 48.52
CA LYS A 6 -27.34 -11.14 48.43
C LYS A 6 -28.01 -10.51 49.66
N GLY A 7 -27.55 -9.30 49.99
CA GLY A 7 -28.41 -8.23 50.50
C GLY A 7 -28.22 -7.89 51.98
N VAL A 8 -27.50 -6.78 52.21
CA VAL A 8 -27.58 -5.90 53.40
C VAL A 8 -27.18 -6.54 54.74
N CYS A 9 -25.88 -6.41 55.07
CA CYS A 9 -25.36 -6.70 56.39
C CYS A 9 -25.64 -5.50 57.32
N PHE A 10 -26.62 -5.62 58.22
CA PHE A 10 -26.80 -4.67 59.32
C PHE A 10 -25.88 -5.06 60.47
N THR A 11 -24.94 -4.19 60.83
CA THR A 11 -24.15 -4.31 62.06
C THR A 11 -25.05 -4.05 63.25
N LEU A 12 -25.36 -5.12 63.99
CA LEU A 12 -26.20 -5.13 65.18
C LEU A 12 -25.39 -4.62 66.39
N LEU A 13 -25.69 -3.42 66.89
CA LEU A 13 -25.17 -2.96 68.18
C LEU A 13 -26.15 -3.41 69.27
N ILE A 14 -25.85 -4.53 69.94
CA ILE A 14 -26.65 -5.03 71.07
C ILE A 14 -26.34 -4.16 72.28
N ILE A 15 -27.26 -3.26 72.64
CA ILE A 15 -27.33 -2.70 73.99
C ILE A 15 -28.38 -3.51 74.74
N CYS A 16 -27.93 -4.27 75.74
CA CYS A 16 -28.77 -5.05 76.64
C CYS A 16 -29.65 -4.14 77.50
N SER A 17 -30.91 -3.95 77.09
CA SER A 17 -32.07 -3.97 77.99
C SER A 17 -33.36 -3.91 77.18
N GLY A 18 -34.22 -4.93 77.30
CA GLY A 18 -35.66 -4.81 77.07
C GLY A 18 -36.10 -4.53 75.62
N PHE A 19 -36.40 -5.61 74.91
CA PHE A 19 -37.36 -5.73 73.81
C PHE A 19 -38.14 -4.45 73.42
N LEU A 20 -37.60 -3.70 72.46
CA LEU A 20 -38.39 -2.90 71.52
C LEU A 20 -37.59 -2.80 70.22
N LEU A 21 -37.88 -3.69 69.25
CA LEU A 21 -37.37 -3.58 67.89
C LEU A 21 -38.08 -2.42 67.20
N LEU A 22 -37.60 -1.21 67.47
CA LEU A 22 -38.02 0.00 66.76
C LEU A 22 -37.40 -0.04 65.36
N VAL A 23 -38.21 -0.46 64.38
CA VAL A 23 -37.92 -0.20 62.96
C VAL A 23 -38.09 1.30 62.77
N LEU A 24 -37.02 2.06 62.99
CA LEU A 24 -37.03 3.49 62.76
C LEU A 24 -37.17 3.73 61.24
N PRO A 25 -38.08 4.62 60.81
CA PRO A 25 -38.12 5.09 59.43
C PRO A 25 -36.73 5.59 59.04
N SER A 26 -36.27 5.26 57.83
CA SER A 26 -34.94 5.63 57.32
C SER A 26 -34.61 7.12 57.49
N PHE A 27 -35.63 7.99 57.52
CA PHE A 27 -35.50 9.41 57.84
C PHE A 27 -34.95 9.69 59.25
N VAL A 28 -35.44 9.00 60.30
CA VAL A 28 -35.00 9.21 61.69
C VAL A 28 -33.56 8.72 61.90
N MET A 29 -33.16 7.65 61.20
CA MET A 29 -31.78 7.17 61.22
C MET A 29 -30.81 8.19 60.58
N GLY A 30 -31.24 8.89 59.53
CA GLY A 30 -30.46 9.97 58.91
C GLY A 30 -30.24 11.16 59.85
N THR A 31 -31.27 11.58 60.60
CA THR A 31 -31.18 12.69 61.56
C THR A 31 -30.23 12.39 62.72
N VAL A 32 -30.29 11.17 63.28
CA VAL A 32 -29.39 10.73 64.36
C VAL A 32 -27.95 10.63 63.86
N LYS A 33 -27.72 10.09 62.66
CA LYS A 33 -26.39 10.01 62.04
C LYS A 33 -25.78 11.40 61.84
N ASN A 34 -26.55 12.36 61.32
CA ASN A 34 -26.09 13.73 61.14
C ASN A 34 -25.78 14.43 62.47
N TYR A 35 -26.57 14.18 63.52
CA TYR A 35 -26.32 14.73 64.86
C TYR A 35 -25.05 14.17 65.50
N LEU A 36 -24.80 12.86 65.37
CA LEU A 36 -23.57 12.23 65.88
C LEU A 36 -22.32 12.76 65.18
N ILE A 37 -22.36 12.86 63.85
CA ILE A 37 -21.27 13.45 63.05
C ILE A 37 -21.02 14.91 63.48
N ALA A 38 -22.08 15.71 63.64
CA ALA A 38 -21.96 17.10 64.08
C ALA A 38 -21.39 17.25 65.51
N ARG A 39 -21.72 16.32 66.42
CA ARG A 39 -21.19 16.31 67.79
C ARG A 39 -19.72 15.91 67.84
N GLU A 40 -19.35 14.88 67.09
CA GLU A 40 -17.96 14.42 66.97
C GLU A 40 -17.06 15.53 66.39
N ASN A 41 -17.49 16.16 65.29
CA ASN A 41 -16.79 17.31 64.71
C ASN A 41 -16.59 18.45 65.74
N ARG A 42 -17.58 18.73 66.60
CA ARG A 42 -17.51 19.83 67.60
C ARG A 42 -16.54 19.56 68.76
N GLU A 43 -16.31 18.30 69.12
CA GLU A 43 -15.35 17.94 70.18
C GLU A 43 -13.91 17.93 69.66
N VAL A 44 -13.69 17.49 68.42
CA VAL A 44 -12.36 17.39 67.79
C VAL A 44 -11.84 18.76 67.31
N SER A 45 -12.73 19.70 66.94
CA SER A 45 -12.37 21.02 66.40
C SER A 45 -11.64 21.98 67.36
N ARG A 46 -11.19 21.53 68.54
CA ARG A 46 -10.57 22.38 69.56
C ARG A 46 -9.14 22.00 69.89
N THR A 47 -8.60 20.90 69.35
CA THR A 47 -7.27 20.41 69.74
C THR A 47 -6.38 19.94 68.60
N GLU A 48 -6.93 19.54 67.44
CA GLU A 48 -6.16 19.00 66.31
C GLU A 48 -6.82 19.31 64.95
N ASP A 49 -6.01 19.29 63.89
CA ASP A 49 -6.48 19.39 62.50
C ASP A 49 -7.20 18.09 62.11
N HIS A 50 -8.37 18.18 61.47
CA HIS A 50 -9.21 17.00 61.28
C HIS A 50 -10.11 17.08 60.05
N TRP A 51 -10.61 15.91 59.64
CA TRP A 51 -11.61 15.81 58.57
C TRP A 51 -13.01 16.05 59.13
N VAL A 52 -13.76 16.93 58.47
CA VAL A 52 -15.17 17.20 58.75
C VAL A 52 -16.03 16.63 57.63
N TYR A 53 -17.03 15.84 58.01
CA TYR A 53 -17.96 15.15 57.09
C TYR A 53 -19.37 15.70 57.23
N ASN A 54 -20.06 15.92 56.12
CA ASN A 54 -21.48 16.28 56.11
C ASN A 54 -22.16 15.87 54.78
N SER A 55 -23.41 16.30 54.58
CA SER A 55 -24.20 15.96 53.38
C SER A 55 -23.64 16.51 52.07
N THR A 56 -22.81 17.56 52.13
CA THR A 56 -22.17 18.17 50.96
C THR A 56 -20.90 17.42 50.56
N GLY A 57 -20.21 16.81 51.53
CA GLY A 57 -18.97 16.08 51.30
C GLY A 57 -18.06 16.10 52.52
N ARG A 58 -16.75 16.02 52.28
CA ARG A 58 -15.72 16.14 53.32
C ARG A 58 -14.79 17.32 53.08
N ARG A 59 -14.32 17.94 54.15
CA ARG A 59 -13.32 19.02 54.15
C ARG A 59 -12.31 18.82 55.27
N PHE A 60 -11.14 19.45 55.15
CA PHE A 60 -10.13 19.44 56.20
C PHE A 60 -10.12 20.80 56.90
N GLU A 61 -10.37 20.79 58.21
CA GLU A 61 -10.40 21.98 59.05
C GLU A 61 -9.18 21.99 59.97
N TYR A 62 -8.47 23.12 59.99
CA TYR A 62 -7.38 23.37 60.93
C TYR A 62 -7.94 23.66 62.33
N HIS A 63 -7.14 23.44 63.36
CA HIS A 63 -7.53 23.64 64.76
C HIS A 63 -7.97 25.09 65.09
N ASP A 64 -7.62 26.06 64.24
CA ASP A 64 -8.04 27.47 64.35
C ASP A 64 -9.39 27.77 63.67
N GLY A 65 -10.02 26.76 63.06
CA GLY A 65 -11.29 26.84 62.34
C GLY A 65 -11.17 27.31 60.89
N SER A 66 -9.96 27.58 60.40
CA SER A 66 -9.72 27.81 58.97
C SER A 66 -9.71 26.50 58.17
N PHE A 67 -9.84 26.58 56.86
CA PHE A 67 -9.87 25.41 55.99
C PHE A 67 -9.24 25.71 54.62
N ILE A 68 -8.81 24.64 53.94
CA ILE A 68 -8.12 24.71 52.64
C ILE A 68 -9.15 25.04 51.56
N GLN A 69 -8.82 25.94 50.63
CA GLN A 69 -9.73 26.36 49.55
C GLN A 69 -8.99 26.56 48.23
N ASN A 70 -9.65 26.22 47.12
CA ASN A 70 -9.18 26.47 45.74
C ASN A 70 -7.75 25.96 45.44
N THR A 71 -7.32 24.87 46.06
CA THR A 71 -5.97 24.32 45.85
C THR A 71 -5.88 22.86 46.22
N SER A 72 -4.86 22.18 45.69
CA SER A 72 -4.45 20.86 46.16
C SER A 72 -3.64 20.94 47.45
N GLN A 73 -3.91 20.02 48.38
CA GLN A 73 -3.11 19.83 49.59
C GLN A 73 -2.89 18.34 49.85
N GLU A 74 -1.65 17.97 50.17
CA GLU A 74 -1.33 16.64 50.64
C GLU A 74 -1.70 16.51 52.13
N ILE A 75 -2.49 15.49 52.44
CA ILE A 75 -2.91 15.13 53.80
C ILE A 75 -2.65 13.63 53.97
N ASN A 76 -1.79 13.27 54.91
CA ASN A 76 -1.40 11.89 55.20
C ASN A 76 -0.90 11.12 53.96
N GLY A 77 -0.09 11.76 53.11
CA GLY A 77 0.48 11.16 51.90
C GLY A 77 -0.49 11.07 50.72
N VAL A 78 -1.66 11.70 50.78
CA VAL A 78 -2.63 11.75 49.69
C VAL A 78 -2.97 13.19 49.35
N THR A 79 -2.84 13.55 48.07
CA THR A 79 -3.17 14.88 47.55
C THR A 79 -4.66 15.00 47.23
N TYR A 80 -5.35 15.92 47.89
CA TYR A 80 -6.76 16.26 47.67
C TYR A 80 -6.90 17.65 47.09
N TYR A 81 -7.81 17.83 46.13
CA TYR A 81 -8.18 19.16 45.64
C TYR A 81 -9.42 19.68 46.36
N PHE A 82 -9.32 20.89 46.91
CA PHE A 82 -10.39 21.55 47.66
C PHE A 82 -11.02 22.67 46.83
N ASP A 83 -12.36 22.72 46.80
CA ASP A 83 -13.10 23.77 46.11
C ASP A 83 -13.10 25.12 46.89
N GLU A 84 -13.83 26.10 46.38
CA GLU A 84 -13.95 27.43 47.00
C GLU A 84 -14.57 27.39 48.41
N LYS A 85 -15.32 26.34 48.76
CA LYS A 85 -15.96 26.14 50.06
C LYS A 85 -15.17 25.18 50.94
N GLY A 86 -14.03 24.73 50.45
CA GLY A 86 -13.11 23.80 51.09
C GLY A 86 -13.56 22.36 51.09
N TYR A 87 -14.52 21.97 50.26
CA TYR A 87 -14.89 20.56 50.12
C TYR A 87 -14.00 19.88 49.10
N VAL A 88 -13.66 18.62 49.37
CA VAL A 88 -12.87 17.78 48.45
C VAL A 88 -13.67 17.54 47.18
N LYS A 89 -13.06 17.82 46.04
CA LYS A 89 -13.62 17.54 44.71
C LYS A 89 -13.31 16.12 44.26
N THR A 90 -14.24 15.57 43.50
CA THR A 90 -14.15 14.26 42.83
C THR A 90 -14.32 14.45 41.32
N GLY A 91 -13.91 13.47 40.52
CA GLY A 91 -13.89 13.54 39.06
C GLY A 91 -12.76 14.44 38.53
N TRP A 92 -12.97 14.98 37.32
CA TRP A 92 -12.03 15.91 36.71
C TRP A 92 -11.97 17.24 37.45
N VAL A 93 -10.77 17.63 37.87
CA VAL A 93 -10.45 18.94 38.46
C VAL A 93 -9.32 19.60 37.67
N GLN A 94 -9.33 20.93 37.60
CA GLN A 94 -8.29 21.69 36.90
C GLN A 94 -7.62 22.64 37.89
N GLU A 95 -6.29 22.56 38.00
CA GLU A 95 -5.48 23.43 38.84
C GLU A 95 -4.35 24.03 38.02
N LYS A 96 -4.29 25.37 37.96
CA LYS A 96 -3.27 26.12 37.19
C LYS A 96 -3.12 25.64 35.74
N GLY A 97 -4.23 25.23 35.12
CA GLY A 97 -4.26 24.74 33.74
C GLY A 97 -4.06 23.23 33.58
N ILE A 98 -3.62 22.52 34.61
CA ILE A 98 -3.36 21.07 34.58
C ILE A 98 -4.59 20.31 35.06
N LEU A 99 -4.99 19.27 34.33
CA LEU A 99 -6.09 18.38 34.70
C LEU A 99 -5.62 17.29 35.65
N TYR A 100 -6.49 16.93 36.60
CA TYR A 100 -6.33 15.78 37.48
C TYR A 100 -7.66 15.05 37.62
N TYR A 101 -7.64 13.72 37.66
CA TYR A 101 -8.81 12.92 38.00
C TYR A 101 -8.76 12.46 39.45
N ARG A 102 -9.88 12.63 40.15
CA ARG A 102 -10.07 12.23 41.55
C ARG A 102 -11.17 11.16 41.64
N ASN A 103 -10.91 10.08 42.37
CA ASN A 103 -11.92 9.07 42.71
C ASN A 103 -13.13 9.68 43.44
N SER A 104 -14.19 8.89 43.62
CA SER A 104 -15.37 9.31 44.41
C SER A 104 -15.05 9.63 45.88
N ASP A 105 -13.93 9.16 46.40
CA ASP A 105 -13.42 9.52 47.72
C ASP A 105 -12.43 10.70 47.69
N GLY A 106 -12.11 11.23 46.51
CA GLY A 106 -11.20 12.36 46.33
C GLY A 106 -9.72 12.00 46.18
N THR A 107 -9.35 10.71 46.27
CA THR A 107 -7.97 10.25 46.06
C THR A 107 -7.57 10.33 44.56
N PRO A 108 -6.29 10.50 44.21
CA PRO A 108 -5.83 10.40 42.82
C PRO A 108 -6.08 9.02 42.21
N VAL A 109 -6.34 8.98 40.91
CA VAL A 109 -6.30 7.73 40.11
C VAL A 109 -4.99 7.70 39.33
N SER A 110 -4.30 6.58 39.31
CA SER A 110 -3.08 6.39 38.52
C SER A 110 -3.22 5.22 37.54
N GLY A 111 -2.49 5.27 36.43
CA GLY A 111 -2.52 4.26 35.37
C GLY A 111 -3.69 4.46 34.40
N TRP A 112 -4.14 3.36 33.78
CA TRP A 112 -5.21 3.39 32.79
C TRP A 112 -6.56 3.80 33.41
N PHE A 113 -7.17 4.83 32.83
CA PHE A 113 -8.49 5.34 33.18
C PHE A 113 -9.31 5.52 31.91
N GLU A 114 -10.62 5.27 31.97
CA GLU A 114 -11.52 5.39 30.83
C GLU A 114 -12.83 6.06 31.25
N ASP A 115 -13.27 7.03 30.45
CA ASP A 115 -14.58 7.64 30.56
C ASP A 115 -15.25 7.76 29.17
N GLU A 116 -16.37 8.47 29.10
CA GLU A 116 -17.14 8.65 27.86
C GLU A 116 -16.35 9.36 26.74
N SER A 117 -15.28 10.08 27.08
CA SER A 117 -14.41 10.77 26.12
C SER A 117 -13.31 9.88 25.56
N GLY A 118 -12.96 8.80 26.26
CA GLY A 118 -11.97 7.81 25.84
C GLY A 118 -11.04 7.36 26.97
N LYS A 119 -9.88 6.83 26.59
CA LYS A 119 -8.87 6.30 27.51
C LYS A 119 -7.77 7.32 27.80
N TYR A 120 -7.27 7.27 29.03
CA TYR A 120 -6.22 8.13 29.56
C TYR A 120 -5.18 7.26 30.27
N TYR A 121 -3.96 7.77 30.38
CA TYR A 121 -2.96 7.22 31.30
C TYR A 121 -2.58 8.28 32.31
N LEU A 122 -2.99 8.09 33.56
CA LEU A 122 -2.82 9.06 34.63
C LEU A 122 -1.52 8.79 35.41
N ASP A 123 -0.80 9.85 35.77
CA ASP A 123 0.33 9.75 36.70
C ASP A 123 -0.13 9.47 38.15
N GLU A 124 0.82 9.36 39.08
CA GLU A 124 0.54 9.08 40.50
C GLU A 124 -0.35 10.15 41.17
N ASN A 125 -0.40 11.36 40.60
CA ASN A 125 -1.20 12.47 41.09
C ASN A 125 -2.56 12.58 40.38
N GLY A 126 -2.84 11.73 39.40
CA GLY A 126 -4.06 11.78 38.61
C GLY A 126 -4.00 12.66 37.38
N SER A 127 -2.83 13.18 37.00
CA SER A 127 -2.69 14.00 35.80
C SER A 127 -2.50 13.15 34.55
N PRO A 128 -3.25 13.40 33.45
CA PRO A 128 -3.12 12.59 32.25
C PRO A 128 -1.81 12.87 31.51
N LYS A 129 -1.20 11.82 30.95
CA LYS A 129 -0.16 11.95 29.95
C LYS A 129 -0.69 12.71 28.72
N ILE A 130 0.19 13.50 28.11
CA ILE A 130 -0.05 14.22 26.86
C ILE A 130 1.11 13.95 25.90
N GLY A 131 0.83 13.92 24.60
CA GLY A 131 1.79 13.58 23.56
C GLY A 131 2.21 12.10 23.59
N TRP A 132 3.41 11.83 23.08
CA TRP A 132 3.98 10.49 23.00
C TRP A 132 4.34 9.92 24.38
N ALA A 133 4.01 8.65 24.62
CA ALA A 133 4.38 7.95 25.84
C ALA A 133 4.66 6.46 25.58
N ASP A 134 5.71 5.93 26.21
CA ASP A 134 5.99 4.51 26.28
C ASP A 134 5.46 3.94 27.60
N ILE A 135 4.54 2.98 27.50
CA ILE A 135 3.88 2.33 28.64
C ILE A 135 3.96 0.82 28.40
N ASP A 136 4.57 0.10 29.34
CA ASP A 136 4.75 -1.36 29.28
C ASP A 136 5.37 -1.87 27.96
N GLY A 137 6.31 -1.10 27.40
CA GLY A 137 7.01 -1.44 26.15
C GLY A 137 6.20 -1.19 24.88
N LYS A 138 5.02 -0.56 24.98
CA LYS A 138 4.20 -0.11 23.86
C LYS A 138 4.19 1.41 23.78
N LYS A 139 4.19 1.94 22.56
CA LYS A 139 4.14 3.38 22.30
C LYS A 139 2.70 3.82 22.05
N TYR A 140 2.31 4.90 22.70
CA TYR A 140 0.98 5.53 22.63
C TYR A 140 1.13 7.02 22.33
N TYR A 141 0.04 7.62 21.87
CA TYR A 141 -0.08 9.08 21.77
C TYR A 141 -1.34 9.55 22.48
N PHE A 142 -1.20 10.60 23.29
CA PHE A 142 -2.31 11.24 23.98
C PHE A 142 -2.49 12.66 23.43
N SER A 143 -3.72 13.04 23.10
CA SER A 143 -4.05 14.40 22.67
C SER A 143 -3.73 15.43 23.75
N SER A 144 -3.85 16.72 23.42
CA SER A 144 -3.69 17.81 24.40
C SER A 144 -4.72 17.76 25.55
N ALA A 145 -5.84 17.07 25.36
CA ALA A 145 -6.83 16.81 26.40
C ALA A 145 -6.53 15.53 27.22
N GLY A 146 -5.46 14.79 26.87
CA GLY A 146 -5.07 13.54 27.53
C GLY A 146 -5.77 12.29 27.02
N VAL A 147 -6.66 12.40 26.04
CA VAL A 147 -7.34 11.24 25.42
C VAL A 147 -6.37 10.51 24.50
N MET A 148 -6.25 9.21 24.67
CA MET A 148 -5.42 8.29 23.87
C MET A 148 -5.93 8.22 22.42
N ALA A 149 -5.00 8.33 21.47
CA ALA A 149 -5.28 8.17 20.05
C ALA A 149 -5.56 6.69 19.69
N VAL A 150 -6.51 6.50 18.78
CA VAL A 150 -6.87 5.21 18.19
C VAL A 150 -7.17 5.43 16.70
N GLY A 151 -6.81 4.47 15.85
CA GLY A 151 -7.01 4.60 14.40
C GLY A 151 -6.13 5.68 13.76
N PHE A 152 -6.61 6.26 12.66
CA PHE A 152 -5.90 7.30 11.93
C PHE A 152 -5.91 8.61 12.73
N THR A 153 -4.73 9.16 12.98
CA THR A 153 -4.54 10.42 13.72
C THR A 153 -3.46 11.24 13.05
N GLU A 154 -3.75 12.52 12.77
CA GLU A 154 -2.75 13.45 12.25
C GLU A 154 -1.92 14.05 13.40
N ILE A 155 -0.59 13.96 13.29
CA ILE A 155 0.36 14.53 14.24
C ILE A 155 1.44 15.22 13.42
N ASP A 156 1.65 16.51 13.66
CA ASP A 156 2.65 17.35 12.96
C ASP A 156 2.58 17.26 11.42
N GLY A 157 1.36 17.14 10.87
CA GLY A 157 1.11 17.04 9.43
C GLY A 157 1.36 15.65 8.83
N GLN A 158 1.63 14.64 9.64
CA GLN A 158 1.79 13.25 9.23
C GLN A 158 0.64 12.38 9.76
N GLN A 159 0.17 11.45 8.94
CA GLN A 159 -0.84 10.48 9.36
C GLN A 159 -0.16 9.33 10.10
N HIS A 160 -0.64 9.05 11.31
CA HIS A 160 -0.27 7.88 12.12
C HIS A 160 -1.45 6.93 12.21
N LEU A 161 -1.18 5.63 12.29
CA LEU A 161 -2.19 4.61 12.55
C LEU A 161 -1.92 3.94 13.90
N PHE A 162 -2.81 4.17 14.86
CA PHE A 162 -2.85 3.49 16.14
C PHE A 162 -3.81 2.31 16.09
N MET A 163 -3.42 1.20 16.70
CA MET A 163 -4.25 -0.01 16.80
C MET A 163 -5.46 0.22 17.72
N ASP A 164 -6.39 -0.74 17.77
CA ASP A 164 -7.60 -0.61 18.60
C ASP A 164 -7.29 -0.52 20.11
N ASP A 165 -6.14 -1.02 20.54
CA ASP A 165 -5.65 -0.85 21.91
C ASP A 165 -4.89 0.48 22.13
N GLY A 166 -4.78 1.33 21.11
CA GLY A 166 -4.07 2.61 21.09
C GLY A 166 -2.57 2.53 20.86
N SER A 167 -2.01 1.32 20.75
CA SER A 167 -0.56 1.17 20.56
C SER A 167 -0.14 1.35 19.10
N VAL A 168 1.11 1.74 18.92
CA VAL A 168 1.79 1.71 17.62
C VAL A 168 2.24 0.27 17.31
N SER A 169 1.96 -0.20 16.09
CA SER A 169 2.46 -1.47 15.56
C SER A 169 3.20 -1.25 14.24
N PRO A 170 4.54 -1.13 14.25
CA PRO A 170 5.33 -0.92 13.03
C PRO A 170 5.20 -2.06 12.02
N GLY A 171 5.47 -1.76 10.75
CA GLY A 171 5.42 -2.72 9.65
C GLY A 171 4.05 -2.81 8.98
N TRP A 172 3.71 -4.01 8.49
CA TRP A 172 2.47 -4.23 7.75
C TRP A 172 1.24 -4.17 8.65
N ALA A 173 0.25 -3.37 8.26
CA ALA A 173 -1.03 -3.24 8.95
C ALA A 173 -2.19 -3.35 7.95
N ASP A 174 -3.25 -4.05 8.34
CA ASP A 174 -4.47 -4.20 7.56
C ASP A 174 -5.63 -3.48 8.29
N LYS A 175 -6.34 -2.61 7.59
CA LYS A 175 -7.48 -1.84 8.12
C LYS A 175 -8.51 -1.61 7.01
N ASP A 176 -9.77 -1.93 7.30
CA ASP A 176 -10.89 -1.77 6.35
C ASP A 176 -10.66 -2.43 4.97
N GLY A 177 -10.00 -3.59 4.97
CA GLY A 177 -9.66 -4.34 3.74
C GLY A 177 -8.54 -3.71 2.91
N LYS A 178 -7.88 -2.67 3.43
CA LYS A 178 -6.74 -1.98 2.82
C LYS A 178 -5.48 -2.27 3.62
N ARG A 179 -4.35 -2.30 2.92
CA ARG A 179 -3.05 -2.58 3.52
C ARG A 179 -2.18 -1.32 3.55
N TYR A 180 -1.46 -1.15 4.65
CA TYR A 180 -0.60 -0.01 4.97
C TYR A 180 0.76 -0.52 5.43
N TYR A 181 1.77 0.36 5.37
CA TYR A 181 3.07 0.09 5.97
C TYR A 181 3.46 1.23 6.89
N LEU A 182 3.66 0.91 8.16
CA LEU A 182 3.89 1.84 9.25
C LEU A 182 5.38 1.86 9.61
N ASP A 183 5.93 3.03 9.91
CA ASP A 183 7.26 3.14 10.50
C ASP A 183 7.25 2.85 12.03
N GLU A 184 8.40 3.01 12.69
CA GLU A 184 8.59 2.79 14.13
C GLU A 184 7.73 3.71 15.04
N ASN A 185 7.15 4.76 14.48
CA ASN A 185 6.24 5.69 15.16
C ASN A 185 4.79 5.53 14.68
N GLY A 186 4.49 4.52 13.87
CA GLY A 186 3.15 4.31 13.34
C GLY A 186 2.81 5.24 12.18
N THR A 187 3.78 6.00 11.66
CA THR A 187 3.57 6.91 10.53
C THR A 187 3.28 6.09 9.29
N VAL A 188 2.23 6.46 8.57
CA VAL A 188 1.79 5.76 7.38
C VAL A 188 2.72 6.11 6.21
N SER A 189 3.28 5.09 5.56
CA SER A 189 4.16 5.27 4.41
C SER A 189 3.38 5.74 3.17
N THR A 190 4.01 6.59 2.36
CA THR A 190 3.51 7.06 1.05
C THR A 190 4.63 6.97 0.00
N GLY A 191 4.27 6.92 -1.27
CA GLY A 191 5.19 6.81 -2.40
C GLY A 191 5.82 5.42 -2.57
N MET A 192 6.91 5.37 -3.35
CA MET A 192 7.68 4.14 -3.58
C MET A 192 8.50 3.79 -2.33
N LYS A 193 8.43 2.53 -1.90
CA LYS A 193 9.17 2.03 -0.74
C LYS A 193 9.66 0.61 -0.95
N GLU A 194 10.93 0.37 -0.64
CA GLU A 194 11.51 -0.97 -0.64
C GLU A 194 11.32 -1.61 0.74
N ILE A 195 10.74 -2.82 0.76
CA ILE A 195 10.43 -3.61 1.95
C ILE A 195 10.83 -5.05 1.63
N ASP A 196 11.75 -5.63 2.41
CA ASP A 196 12.24 -7.00 2.24
C ASP A 196 12.70 -7.34 0.80
N GLY A 197 13.37 -6.39 0.14
CA GLY A 197 13.88 -6.54 -1.24
C GLY A 197 12.81 -6.47 -2.34
N LYS A 198 11.58 -6.08 -1.99
CA LYS A 198 10.50 -5.81 -2.94
C LYS A 198 10.11 -4.34 -2.89
N THR A 199 9.83 -3.74 -4.05
CA THR A 199 9.34 -2.36 -4.12
C THR A 199 7.82 -2.34 -4.12
N TYR A 200 7.24 -1.52 -3.25
CA TYR A 200 5.81 -1.26 -3.13
C TYR A 200 5.54 0.22 -3.43
N PHE A 201 4.30 0.53 -3.80
CA PHE A 201 3.84 1.90 -3.90
C PHE A 201 2.67 2.11 -2.94
N PHE A 202 2.77 3.12 -2.08
CA PHE A 202 1.69 3.55 -1.20
C PHE A 202 1.13 4.86 -1.71
N ARG A 203 -0.19 4.93 -1.89
CA ARG A 203 -0.89 6.14 -2.36
C ARG A 203 -0.81 7.25 -1.30
N GLU A 204 -1.27 8.45 -1.64
CA GLU A 204 -1.27 9.59 -0.71
C GLU A 204 -2.10 9.33 0.55
N ASP A 205 -3.17 8.52 0.46
CA ASP A 205 -3.96 8.06 1.60
C ASP A 205 -3.30 6.90 2.38
N GLY A 206 -2.07 6.54 2.01
CA GLY A 206 -1.29 5.47 2.63
C GLY A 206 -1.62 4.06 2.17
N THR A 207 -2.63 3.89 1.31
CA THR A 207 -3.03 2.56 0.86
C THR A 207 -2.00 1.97 -0.10
N MET A 208 -1.64 0.70 0.12
CA MET A 208 -0.80 -0.05 -0.82
C MET A 208 -1.51 -0.16 -2.17
N ALA A 209 -0.80 0.19 -3.23
CA ALA A 209 -1.30 0.07 -4.57
C ALA A 209 -1.09 -1.32 -5.14
N THR A 210 -2.10 -1.75 -5.88
CA THR A 210 -2.08 -2.85 -6.83
C THR A 210 -2.38 -2.28 -8.21
N GLU A 211 -2.08 -3.05 -9.25
CA GLU A 211 -2.27 -2.72 -10.65
C GLU A 211 -1.45 -1.51 -11.11
N TRP A 212 -1.87 -0.86 -12.19
CA TRP A 212 -1.14 0.26 -12.77
C TRP A 212 -1.16 1.49 -11.86
N ILE A 213 0.02 2.08 -11.68
CA ILE A 213 0.21 3.38 -11.04
C ILE A 213 1.05 4.29 -11.93
N THR A 214 0.91 5.60 -11.73
CA THR A 214 1.78 6.61 -12.33
C THR A 214 2.58 7.28 -11.23
N ASN A 215 3.91 7.26 -11.34
CA ASN A 215 4.81 7.94 -10.42
C ASN A 215 5.86 8.73 -11.21
N ASN A 216 5.95 10.03 -10.97
CA ASN A 216 6.87 10.94 -11.68
C ASN A 216 6.80 10.82 -13.22
N GLY A 217 5.57 10.72 -13.76
CA GLY A 217 5.32 10.63 -15.20
C GLY A 217 5.64 9.28 -15.86
N SER A 218 6.07 8.28 -15.09
CA SER A 218 6.27 6.90 -15.58
C SER A 218 5.17 5.99 -15.02
N ARG A 219 4.71 5.03 -15.84
CA ARG A 219 3.78 3.98 -15.40
C ARG A 219 4.52 2.75 -14.91
N PHE A 220 4.01 2.15 -13.85
CA PHE A 220 4.50 0.92 -13.23
C PHE A 220 3.32 0.00 -12.95
N TYR A 221 3.54 -1.30 -12.98
CA TYR A 221 2.52 -2.27 -12.59
C TYR A 221 2.86 -2.90 -11.24
N MET A 222 1.96 -2.74 -10.28
CA MET A 222 2.03 -3.36 -8.96
C MET A 222 1.24 -4.67 -8.99
N GLY A 223 1.86 -5.78 -8.60
CA GLY A 223 1.20 -7.07 -8.53
C GLY A 223 0.03 -7.08 -7.53
N GLN A 224 -0.74 -8.17 -7.52
CA GLN A 224 -1.83 -8.36 -6.56
C GLN A 224 -1.30 -8.47 -5.11
N ASP A 225 -0.05 -8.88 -4.93
CA ASP A 225 0.65 -8.84 -3.64
C ASP A 225 1.22 -7.44 -3.31
N GLY A 226 1.02 -6.46 -4.20
CA GLY A 226 1.53 -5.10 -4.10
C GLY A 226 2.97 -4.92 -4.56
N ALA A 227 3.70 -5.99 -4.90
CA ALA A 227 5.08 -5.89 -5.31
C ALA A 227 5.21 -5.41 -6.77
N MET A 228 6.13 -4.51 -7.03
CA MET A 228 6.36 -3.96 -8.37
C MET A 228 6.84 -5.06 -9.32
N VAL A 229 6.17 -5.19 -10.47
CA VAL A 229 6.54 -6.14 -11.51
C VAL A 229 7.65 -5.55 -12.38
N THR A 230 8.63 -6.37 -12.74
CA THR A 230 9.79 -5.97 -13.57
C THR A 230 10.10 -7.03 -14.61
N ASN A 231 10.64 -6.64 -15.76
CA ASN A 231 11.06 -7.52 -16.86
C ASN A 231 9.98 -8.54 -17.28
N ALA A 232 8.73 -8.08 -17.39
CA ALA A 232 7.62 -8.98 -17.63
C ALA A 232 6.55 -8.36 -18.52
N TRP A 233 5.81 -9.25 -19.19
CA TRP A 233 4.56 -8.90 -19.84
C TRP A 233 3.45 -8.72 -18.78
N VAL A 234 2.63 -7.70 -18.97
CA VAL A 234 1.46 -7.39 -18.15
C VAL A 234 0.25 -7.32 -19.07
N ASP A 235 -0.77 -8.12 -18.78
CA ASP A 235 -2.00 -8.15 -19.57
C ASP A 235 -3.06 -7.26 -18.89
N GLU A 236 -3.59 -6.29 -19.64
CA GLU A 236 -4.68 -5.39 -19.24
C GLU A 236 -5.89 -5.66 -20.16
N GLY A 237 -6.76 -6.58 -19.75
CA GLY A 237 -7.83 -7.08 -20.62
C GLY A 237 -7.28 -7.84 -21.81
N SER A 238 -7.53 -7.35 -23.03
CA SER A 238 -6.95 -7.91 -24.27
C SER A 238 -5.67 -7.22 -24.72
N GLN A 239 -5.26 -6.15 -24.03
CA GLN A 239 -4.06 -5.39 -24.33
C GLN A 239 -2.90 -5.95 -23.53
N ARG A 240 -1.70 -5.90 -24.14
CA ARG A 240 -0.50 -6.48 -23.54
C ARG A 240 0.59 -5.43 -23.51
N HIS A 241 1.16 -5.22 -22.33
CA HIS A 241 2.16 -4.21 -22.03
C HIS A 241 3.44 -4.89 -21.57
N TYR A 242 4.57 -4.18 -21.60
CA TYR A 242 5.81 -4.71 -21.06
C TYR A 242 6.45 -3.72 -20.09
N VAL A 243 6.79 -4.20 -18.90
CA VAL A 243 7.56 -3.43 -17.91
C VAL A 243 9.03 -3.84 -17.93
N GLY A 244 9.91 -2.85 -17.94
CA GLY A 244 11.36 -3.03 -17.99
C GLY A 244 11.97 -3.52 -16.67
N ALA A 245 13.30 -3.63 -16.65
CA ALA A 245 14.05 -4.00 -15.45
C ALA A 245 13.93 -2.97 -14.32
N ASP A 246 13.70 -1.71 -14.68
CA ASP A 246 13.42 -0.60 -13.77
C ASP A 246 11.94 -0.49 -13.38
N GLY A 247 11.11 -1.45 -13.81
CA GLY A 247 9.67 -1.50 -13.54
C GLY A 247 8.84 -0.55 -14.41
N LYS A 248 9.47 0.29 -15.23
CA LYS A 248 8.75 1.26 -16.07
C LYS A 248 8.12 0.57 -17.27
N GLU A 249 6.90 0.99 -17.61
CA GLU A 249 6.27 0.64 -18.87
C GLU A 249 7.16 1.05 -20.05
N LYS A 250 7.35 0.13 -20.99
CA LYS A 250 8.17 0.32 -22.18
C LYS A 250 7.30 0.77 -23.34
N THR A 251 7.88 1.59 -24.20
CA THR A 251 7.39 1.90 -25.53
C THR A 251 8.50 1.66 -26.56
N GLY A 252 8.13 1.56 -27.82
CA GLY A 252 9.04 1.29 -28.92
C GLY A 252 9.50 -0.17 -29.02
N TRP A 253 10.64 -0.38 -29.68
CA TRP A 253 11.23 -1.71 -29.85
C TRP A 253 11.82 -2.23 -28.54
N ILE A 254 11.41 -3.44 -28.16
CA ILE A 254 11.97 -4.18 -27.02
C ILE A 254 12.48 -5.54 -27.48
N THR A 255 13.40 -6.13 -26.71
CA THR A 255 13.87 -7.50 -26.92
C THR A 255 13.57 -8.33 -25.69
N VAL A 256 12.85 -9.44 -25.87
CA VAL A 256 12.48 -10.38 -24.80
C VAL A 256 12.86 -11.78 -25.26
N ASN A 257 13.72 -12.46 -24.52
CA ASN A 257 14.19 -13.82 -24.85
C ASN A 257 14.72 -13.96 -26.30
N GLY A 258 15.46 -12.94 -26.77
CA GLY A 258 16.05 -12.92 -28.12
C GLY A 258 15.07 -12.59 -29.25
N LYS A 259 13.78 -12.40 -28.97
CA LYS A 259 12.77 -11.95 -29.93
C LYS A 259 12.53 -10.45 -29.80
N GLN A 260 12.32 -9.77 -30.91
CA GLN A 260 11.97 -8.35 -30.93
C GLN A 260 10.47 -8.16 -30.96
N TYR A 261 9.96 -7.18 -30.23
CA TYR A 261 8.55 -6.78 -30.17
C TYR A 261 8.46 -5.27 -30.29
N PHE A 262 7.36 -4.76 -30.83
CA PHE A 262 7.09 -3.33 -30.86
C PHE A 262 5.93 -2.98 -29.95
N ILE A 263 6.18 -2.10 -29.00
CA ILE A 263 5.18 -1.52 -28.12
C ILE A 263 4.87 -0.11 -28.65
N ASN A 264 3.59 0.23 -28.85
CA ASN A 264 3.20 1.54 -29.36
C ASN A 264 3.40 2.65 -28.32
N GLU A 265 3.04 3.88 -28.67
CA GLU A 265 3.23 5.05 -27.80
C GLU A 265 2.29 5.01 -26.57
N GLU A 266 1.18 4.28 -26.68
CA GLU A 266 0.23 4.01 -25.60
C GLU A 266 0.66 2.83 -24.68
N GLY A 267 1.84 2.23 -24.91
CA GLY A 267 2.36 1.12 -24.08
C GLY A 267 1.83 -0.26 -24.45
N ILE A 268 1.08 -0.39 -25.55
CA ILE A 268 0.40 -1.61 -25.99
C ILE A 268 1.23 -2.31 -27.08
N LEU A 269 1.39 -3.63 -26.97
CA LEU A 269 1.99 -4.49 -27.98
C LEU A 269 1.25 -4.35 -29.30
N ALA A 270 2.00 -4.09 -30.38
CA ALA A 270 1.43 -3.97 -31.71
C ALA A 270 0.80 -5.29 -32.21
N ASP A 271 -0.27 -5.14 -32.97
CA ASP A 271 -1.00 -6.26 -33.57
C ASP A 271 -0.12 -7.07 -34.54
N SER A 272 -0.45 -8.35 -34.69
CA SER A 272 0.19 -9.21 -35.69
C SER A 272 -0.09 -8.74 -37.12
N GLY A 273 0.84 -9.01 -38.03
CA GLY A 273 0.76 -8.69 -39.44
C GLY A 273 1.73 -7.59 -39.86
N TRP A 274 1.44 -6.94 -40.99
CA TRP A 274 2.28 -5.89 -41.54
C TRP A 274 2.19 -4.62 -40.69
N MET A 275 3.33 -4.18 -40.18
CA MET A 275 3.47 -2.94 -39.42
C MET A 275 4.43 -1.99 -40.14
N LYS A 276 4.03 -0.72 -40.28
CA LYS A 276 4.89 0.32 -40.84
C LYS A 276 5.42 1.22 -39.72
N GLN A 277 6.73 1.39 -39.66
CA GLN A 277 7.37 2.37 -38.78
C GLN A 277 8.27 3.29 -39.63
N GLY A 278 7.91 4.57 -39.69
CA GLY A 278 8.51 5.51 -40.63
C GLY A 278 8.37 5.04 -42.08
N ASN A 279 9.49 4.89 -42.80
CA ASN A 279 9.54 4.40 -44.18
C ASN A 279 9.91 2.91 -44.29
N LYS A 280 9.83 2.16 -43.20
CA LYS A 280 10.18 0.72 -43.17
C LYS A 280 8.97 -0.10 -42.77
N TRP A 281 8.84 -1.25 -43.42
CA TRP A 281 7.82 -2.25 -43.09
C TRP A 281 8.46 -3.39 -42.30
N TYR A 282 7.70 -3.93 -41.37
CA TYR A 282 8.01 -5.07 -40.53
C TYR A 282 6.82 -6.03 -40.60
N PHE A 283 7.03 -7.28 -40.24
CA PHE A 283 5.95 -8.25 -40.10
C PHE A 283 6.00 -8.85 -38.70
N LEU A 284 4.92 -8.67 -37.94
CA LEU A 284 4.79 -9.21 -36.60
C LEU A 284 4.01 -10.53 -36.64
N ASP A 285 4.53 -11.55 -35.96
CA ASP A 285 3.85 -12.82 -35.80
C ASP A 285 2.65 -12.73 -34.87
N THR A 286 1.86 -13.81 -34.80
CA THR A 286 0.70 -13.92 -33.90
C THR A 286 1.05 -13.76 -32.42
N ASP A 287 2.30 -14.02 -32.04
CA ASP A 287 2.80 -13.78 -30.67
C ASP A 287 3.32 -12.35 -30.47
N GLY A 288 3.24 -11.50 -31.49
CA GLY A 288 3.74 -10.12 -31.53
C GLY A 288 5.22 -9.99 -31.89
N SER A 289 5.95 -11.10 -32.06
CA SER A 289 7.38 -11.03 -32.36
C SER A 289 7.66 -10.65 -33.82
N SER A 290 8.68 -9.84 -34.06
CA SER A 290 9.06 -9.40 -35.40
C SER A 290 9.78 -10.52 -36.17
N ARG A 291 9.26 -10.83 -37.37
CA ARG A 291 9.87 -11.80 -38.28
C ARG A 291 11.16 -11.28 -38.89
N THR A 292 12.08 -12.22 -39.10
CA THR A 292 13.32 -12.01 -39.88
C THR A 292 13.46 -13.13 -40.90
N GLY A 293 14.29 -12.91 -41.91
CA GLY A 293 14.55 -13.85 -42.99
C GLY A 293 13.41 -13.99 -43.99
N LEU A 294 13.47 -15.08 -44.76
CA LEU A 294 12.49 -15.42 -45.80
C LEU A 294 11.22 -16.02 -45.17
N PHE A 295 10.05 -15.49 -45.51
CA PHE A 295 8.78 -16.07 -45.09
C PHE A 295 7.68 -15.86 -46.12
N GLN A 296 6.58 -16.60 -45.99
CA GLN A 296 5.42 -16.50 -46.86
C GLN A 296 4.21 -15.93 -46.11
N SER A 297 3.50 -15.00 -46.74
CA SER A 297 2.20 -14.48 -46.28
C SER A 297 1.27 -14.30 -47.48
N GLU A 298 0.02 -14.77 -47.35
CA GLU A 298 -1.01 -14.68 -48.40
C GLU A 298 -0.52 -15.20 -49.77
N GLY A 299 0.24 -16.30 -49.77
CA GLY A 299 0.80 -16.91 -50.98
C GLY A 299 2.01 -16.21 -51.59
N LYS A 300 2.42 -15.06 -51.05
CA LYS A 300 3.57 -14.28 -51.52
C LYS A 300 4.75 -14.44 -50.58
N TRP A 301 5.95 -14.43 -51.14
CA TRP A 301 7.19 -14.55 -50.38
C TRP A 301 7.82 -13.18 -50.15
N TYR A 302 8.34 -12.97 -48.95
CA TYR A 302 8.95 -11.73 -48.48
C TYR A 302 10.28 -12.05 -47.80
N TYR A 303 11.17 -11.06 -47.74
CA TYR A 303 12.41 -11.18 -46.99
C TYR A 303 12.58 -9.99 -46.04
N LEU A 304 12.76 -10.29 -44.76
CA LEU A 304 12.93 -9.31 -43.70
C LEU A 304 14.38 -9.40 -43.22
N THR A 305 15.06 -8.27 -43.05
CA THR A 305 16.45 -8.25 -42.60
C THR A 305 16.59 -8.81 -41.18
N ALA A 306 17.83 -8.94 -40.68
CA ALA A 306 18.07 -9.32 -39.29
C ALA A 306 17.45 -8.34 -38.28
N ASP A 307 17.26 -7.08 -38.67
CA ASP A 307 16.54 -6.06 -37.88
C ASP A 307 15.01 -6.09 -38.11
N GLY A 308 14.50 -7.07 -38.86
CA GLY A 308 13.09 -7.21 -39.20
C GLY A 308 12.55 -6.23 -40.25
N LYS A 309 13.40 -5.51 -40.99
CA LYS A 309 12.96 -4.54 -42.00
C LYS A 309 12.71 -5.23 -43.33
N LEU A 310 11.62 -4.89 -44.03
CA LEU A 310 11.32 -5.43 -45.36
C LEU A 310 12.42 -5.02 -46.33
N GLN A 311 12.99 -6.02 -46.99
CA GLN A 311 14.09 -5.84 -47.91
C GLN A 311 13.58 -5.63 -49.34
N GLU A 312 14.31 -4.80 -50.08
CA GLU A 312 14.14 -4.60 -51.52
C GLU A 312 15.46 -4.92 -52.24
N GLY A 313 15.36 -5.36 -53.49
CA GLY A 313 16.51 -5.70 -54.31
C GLY A 313 17.16 -7.03 -53.95
N TRP A 314 18.47 -7.12 -54.15
CA TRP A 314 19.23 -8.36 -53.99
C TRP A 314 19.33 -8.81 -52.53
N VAL A 315 19.13 -10.11 -52.32
CA VAL A 315 19.29 -10.78 -51.04
C VAL A 315 20.09 -12.05 -51.23
N GLU A 316 20.99 -12.32 -50.28
CA GLU A 316 21.65 -13.61 -50.16
C GLU A 316 21.25 -14.25 -48.83
N SER A 317 20.83 -15.52 -48.87
CA SER A 317 20.46 -16.28 -47.69
C SER A 317 20.79 -17.75 -47.92
N GLN A 318 21.50 -18.36 -46.96
CA GLN A 318 21.92 -19.77 -47.02
C GLN A 318 22.66 -20.13 -48.32
N GLY A 319 23.52 -19.23 -48.82
CA GLY A 319 24.29 -19.40 -50.06
C GLY A 319 23.47 -19.31 -51.35
N LYS A 320 22.20 -18.92 -51.26
CA LYS A 320 21.30 -18.70 -52.40
C LYS A 320 21.03 -17.22 -52.58
N ARG A 321 20.96 -16.77 -53.83
CA ARG A 321 20.64 -15.39 -54.18
C ARG A 321 19.18 -15.27 -54.62
N TYR A 322 18.54 -14.20 -54.18
CA TYR A 322 17.15 -13.87 -54.40
C TYR A 322 17.05 -12.41 -54.84
N TYR A 323 15.92 -12.03 -55.44
CA TYR A 323 15.63 -10.63 -55.73
C TYR A 323 14.22 -10.27 -55.30
N LEU A 324 14.11 -9.22 -54.50
CA LEU A 324 12.87 -8.64 -54.02
C LEU A 324 12.56 -7.40 -54.86
N ALA A 325 11.31 -7.26 -55.30
CA ALA A 325 10.81 -6.03 -55.87
C ALA A 325 9.35 -5.81 -55.48
N ASN A 326 8.96 -4.56 -55.20
CA ASN A 326 7.63 -4.24 -54.67
C ASN A 326 7.29 -5.08 -53.42
N GLY A 327 8.30 -5.30 -52.58
CA GLY A 327 8.26 -6.08 -51.35
C GLY A 327 8.24 -7.60 -51.53
N GLN A 328 8.15 -8.13 -52.75
CA GLN A 328 7.89 -9.55 -52.99
C GLN A 328 9.06 -10.25 -53.67
N LEU A 329 9.23 -11.53 -53.35
CA LEU A 329 10.21 -12.40 -53.99
C LEU A 329 9.85 -12.59 -55.46
N MET A 330 10.81 -12.33 -56.34
CA MET A 330 10.63 -12.47 -57.77
C MET A 330 10.94 -13.90 -58.23
N THR A 331 10.14 -14.37 -59.19
CA THR A 331 10.32 -15.63 -59.91
C THR A 331 10.21 -15.39 -61.42
N GLY A 332 10.75 -16.28 -62.23
CA GLY A 332 10.82 -16.18 -63.68
C GLY A 332 11.83 -15.15 -64.19
N TRP A 333 11.70 -14.78 -65.48
CA TRP A 333 12.55 -13.79 -66.13
C TRP A 333 12.33 -12.39 -65.53
N ARG A 334 13.42 -11.71 -65.19
CA ARG A 334 13.41 -10.34 -64.68
C ARG A 334 14.55 -9.52 -65.27
N GLN A 335 14.24 -8.32 -65.71
CA GLN A 335 15.25 -7.33 -66.08
C GLN A 335 15.59 -6.47 -64.85
N ILE A 336 16.87 -6.42 -64.50
CA ILE A 336 17.37 -5.65 -63.36
C ILE A 336 18.54 -4.83 -63.87
N GLY A 337 18.33 -3.51 -63.99
CA GLY A 337 19.23 -2.64 -64.73
C GLY A 337 19.24 -2.97 -66.23
N ASP A 338 20.44 -3.17 -66.78
CA ASP A 338 20.70 -3.53 -68.17
C ASP A 338 20.78 -5.05 -68.41
N LYS A 339 20.68 -5.86 -67.35
CA LYS A 339 20.85 -7.31 -67.39
C LYS A 339 19.53 -8.06 -67.22
N GLN A 340 19.42 -9.20 -67.89
CA GLN A 340 18.33 -10.17 -67.71
C GLN A 340 18.77 -11.30 -66.79
N TYR A 341 17.92 -11.68 -65.85
CA TYR A 341 18.12 -12.77 -64.90
C TYR A 341 16.90 -13.70 -64.94
N TYR A 342 17.11 -14.96 -64.55
CA TYR A 342 16.01 -15.89 -64.31
C TYR A 342 16.03 -16.33 -62.85
N PHE A 343 14.87 -16.25 -62.18
CA PHE A 343 14.68 -16.76 -60.83
C PHE A 343 13.79 -18.01 -60.90
N ASN A 344 14.23 -19.11 -60.27
CA ASN A 344 13.50 -20.36 -60.24
C ASN A 344 12.15 -20.23 -59.51
N GLY A 345 11.32 -21.28 -59.54
CA GLY A 345 10.02 -21.28 -58.85
C GLY A 345 10.10 -21.09 -57.33
N ASP A 346 11.25 -21.43 -56.72
CA ASP A 346 11.57 -21.17 -55.31
C ASP A 346 12.22 -19.79 -55.08
N GLY A 347 12.30 -18.96 -56.13
CA GLY A 347 12.88 -17.61 -56.14
C GLY A 347 14.40 -17.57 -56.17
N THR A 348 15.10 -18.70 -56.22
CA THR A 348 16.56 -18.71 -56.32
C THR A 348 17.03 -18.25 -57.69
N MET A 349 18.06 -17.40 -57.74
CA MET A 349 18.68 -16.94 -58.99
C MET A 349 19.33 -18.14 -59.70
N ALA A 350 18.96 -18.38 -60.95
CA ALA A 350 19.55 -19.43 -61.76
C ALA A 350 20.94 -19.04 -62.28
N THR A 351 21.83 -20.03 -62.36
CA THR A 351 23.12 -19.97 -63.04
C THR A 351 23.28 -21.24 -63.90
N GLY A 352 24.15 -21.19 -64.90
CA GLY A 352 24.34 -22.28 -65.85
C GLY A 352 23.20 -22.41 -66.87
N TRP A 353 23.08 -23.61 -67.45
CA TRP A 353 22.03 -23.90 -68.44
C TRP A 353 20.67 -24.14 -67.76
N ILE A 354 19.64 -23.45 -68.24
CA ILE A 354 18.24 -23.74 -67.92
C ILE A 354 17.46 -24.05 -69.21
N THR A 355 16.43 -24.89 -69.10
CA THR A 355 15.52 -25.19 -70.21
C THR A 355 14.09 -24.83 -69.82
N LEU A 356 13.47 -23.96 -70.62
CA LEU A 356 12.11 -23.46 -70.41
C LEU A 356 11.31 -23.67 -71.70
N GLU A 357 10.19 -24.40 -71.62
CA GLU A 357 9.31 -24.64 -72.78
C GLU A 357 10.07 -25.14 -74.05
N GLY A 358 11.10 -25.98 -73.86
CA GLY A 358 11.91 -26.53 -74.95
C GLY A 358 13.06 -25.63 -75.45
N LYS A 359 13.20 -24.41 -74.92
CA LYS A 359 14.31 -23.48 -75.25
C LYS A 359 15.37 -23.49 -74.15
N SER A 360 16.64 -23.50 -74.54
CA SER A 360 17.76 -23.52 -73.59
C SER A 360 18.45 -22.16 -73.52
N TYR A 361 18.71 -21.71 -72.29
CA TYR A 361 19.32 -20.42 -71.98
C TYR A 361 20.53 -20.64 -71.06
N PHE A 362 21.62 -19.91 -71.29
CA PHE A 362 22.79 -19.94 -70.40
C PHE A 362 22.86 -18.67 -69.55
N LEU A 363 22.87 -18.85 -68.24
CA LEU A 363 23.01 -17.78 -67.25
C LEU A 363 24.43 -17.85 -66.70
N LYS A 364 25.17 -16.75 -66.75
CA LYS A 364 26.55 -16.68 -66.25
C LYS A 364 26.59 -16.83 -64.73
N ASP A 365 27.79 -16.92 -64.15
CA ASP A 365 27.99 -17.01 -62.70
C ASP A 365 27.42 -15.81 -61.93
N ASP A 366 27.40 -14.63 -62.56
CA ASP A 366 26.75 -13.43 -62.00
C ASP A 366 25.22 -13.48 -62.07
N GLY A 367 24.65 -14.51 -62.71
CA GLY A 367 23.24 -14.75 -62.94
C GLY A 367 22.68 -14.14 -64.22
N SER A 368 23.46 -13.31 -64.93
CA SER A 368 22.94 -12.62 -66.10
C SER A 368 22.95 -13.50 -67.35
N LEU A 369 21.90 -13.38 -68.15
CA LEU A 369 21.70 -14.09 -69.41
C LEU A 369 22.82 -13.78 -70.40
N ASP A 370 23.43 -14.85 -70.93
CA ASP A 370 24.29 -14.76 -72.09
C ASP A 370 23.45 -14.78 -73.37
N THR A 371 23.29 -13.61 -73.97
CA THR A 371 22.51 -13.44 -75.21
C THR A 371 23.20 -14.04 -76.43
N SER A 372 24.49 -14.39 -76.35
CA SER A 372 25.23 -15.04 -77.44
C SER A 372 25.08 -16.57 -77.47
N ALA A 373 24.54 -17.15 -76.39
CA ALA A 373 24.46 -18.60 -76.19
C ALA A 373 23.07 -19.20 -76.42
N MET A 374 22.09 -18.44 -76.94
CA MET A 374 20.75 -18.97 -77.22
C MET A 374 20.79 -19.99 -78.36
N LYS A 375 20.57 -21.27 -78.05
CA LYS A 375 20.39 -22.32 -79.05
C LYS A 375 18.91 -22.71 -79.09
N GLU A 376 18.25 -22.45 -80.20
CA GLU A 376 16.98 -23.11 -80.48
C GLU A 376 17.25 -24.60 -80.66
N ASN A 377 16.60 -25.43 -79.84
CA ASN A 377 16.62 -26.87 -80.03
C ASN A 377 15.69 -27.19 -81.21
N THR A 378 16.17 -26.97 -82.44
CA THR A 378 15.50 -27.52 -83.61
C THR A 378 15.54 -29.04 -83.47
N ALA A 379 14.39 -29.68 -83.57
CA ALA A 379 14.19 -31.13 -83.39
C ALA A 379 14.83 -31.98 -84.52
N GLN A 380 16.12 -31.77 -84.82
CA GLN A 380 16.84 -32.47 -85.88
C GLN A 380 18.12 -33.20 -85.45
N ASP A 381 18.59 -33.07 -84.20
CA ASP A 381 19.83 -33.74 -83.74
C ASP A 381 19.60 -35.02 -82.89
N GLN A 382 18.57 -35.80 -83.23
CA GLN A 382 18.41 -37.19 -82.74
C GLN A 382 18.73 -38.27 -83.79
N LYS A 383 19.61 -37.97 -84.75
CA LYS A 383 20.23 -39.00 -85.58
C LYS A 383 21.73 -38.75 -85.74
N ARG A 384 22.51 -39.31 -84.81
CA ARG A 384 23.76 -40.00 -85.14
C ARG A 384 24.19 -40.94 -84.04
#